data_AF-A0A1H0S983-F1
#
_entry.id   AF-A0A1H0S983-F1
#
_cell.length_a   1.000
_cell.length_b   1.000
_cell.length_c   1.000
_cell.angle_alpha   90.00
_cell.angle_beta   90.00
_cell.angle_gamma   90.00
#
_symmetry.space_group_name_H-M   'P 1'
#
loop_
_entity.id
_entity.type
_entity.pdbx_description
1 polymer ?
#
loop_
_entity_poly.entity_id
_entity_poly.type
_entity_poly.pdbx_seq_one_letter_code
_entity_poly.pdbx_strand_id
1 'polypeptide(L)'
;MHKDNNRKQLIINLEGNPPSWAYGEKSRNIWYYENSLAEHWIATVEDNKIKITGLDIDWRVIELDLEMAKKEKERLRSQVEADSVLPTVDKNLPLSQVIFNKGEMYWLIGVLENAIIKLD
;
A
#
# COMPACT_ATOMS: atom_id res chain seq x y z
N MET A 1 -20.70 -7.03 -35.68
CA MET A 1 -20.40 -7.93 -34.55
C MET A 1 -19.57 -7.15 -33.53
N HIS A 2 -20.23 -6.46 -32.59
CA HIS A 2 -19.55 -5.75 -31.51
C HIS A 2 -18.98 -6.78 -30.54
N LYS A 3 -17.67 -6.74 -30.28
CA LYS A 3 -17.06 -7.53 -29.21
C LYS A 3 -17.30 -6.76 -27.91
N ASP A 4 -18.27 -7.19 -27.13
CA ASP A 4 -18.40 -6.78 -25.74
C ASP A 4 -17.17 -7.29 -24.98
N ASN A 5 -16.15 -6.43 -24.89
CA ASN A 5 -15.03 -6.61 -23.99
C ASN A 5 -15.55 -6.39 -22.56
N ASN A 6 -16.23 -7.41 -22.02
CA ASN A 6 -16.57 -7.52 -20.60
C ASN A 6 -15.28 -7.65 -19.78
N ARG A 7 -14.54 -6.54 -19.62
CA ARG A 7 -13.56 -6.41 -18.55
C ARG A 7 -14.38 -6.39 -17.26
N LYS A 8 -14.36 -7.49 -16.50
CA LYS A 8 -14.85 -7.50 -15.11
C LYS A 8 -14.13 -6.37 -14.35
N GLN A 9 -14.85 -5.27 -14.13
CA GLN A 9 -14.41 -4.20 -13.27
C GLN A 9 -14.48 -4.76 -11.86
N LEU A 10 -13.33 -4.79 -11.18
CA LEU A 10 -13.32 -5.08 -9.75
C LEU A 10 -13.85 -3.80 -9.10
N ILE A 11 -15.06 -3.84 -8.56
CA ILE A 11 -15.62 -2.73 -7.81
C ILE A 11 -15.09 -2.90 -6.39
N ILE A 12 -14.21 -1.99 -5.98
CA ILE A 12 -13.73 -1.95 -4.60
C ILE A 12 -14.72 -1.07 -3.84
N ASN A 13 -15.52 -1.69 -2.96
CA ASN A 13 -16.42 -0.96 -2.08
C ASN A 13 -15.64 -0.54 -0.84
N LEU A 14 -15.16 0.70 -0.82
CA LEU A 14 -14.43 1.24 0.31
C LEU A 14 -15.39 1.92 1.28
N GLU A 15 -15.16 1.72 2.58
CA GLU A 15 -15.89 2.43 3.63
C GLU A 15 -15.24 3.79 3.95
N GLY A 16 -16.03 4.74 4.44
CA GLY A 16 -15.53 6.05 4.89
C GLY A 16 -15.26 7.05 3.76
N ASN A 17 -14.16 7.80 3.87
CA ASN A 17 -13.80 8.90 2.95
C ASN A 17 -12.44 8.71 2.25
N PRO A 18 -12.25 7.65 1.45
CA PRO A 18 -11.03 7.47 0.66
C PRO A 18 -10.79 8.61 -0.32
N PRO A 19 -9.53 8.88 -0.68
CA PRO A 19 -9.22 9.86 -1.72
C PRO A 19 -9.79 9.41 -3.08
N SER A 20 -10.15 10.36 -3.95
CA SER A 20 -10.82 10.06 -5.23
C SER A 20 -10.03 9.10 -6.13
N TRP A 21 -8.69 9.15 -6.07
CA TRP A 21 -7.82 8.25 -6.83
C TRP A 21 -7.94 6.79 -6.38
N ALA A 22 -8.38 6.52 -5.15
CA ALA A 22 -8.62 5.17 -4.63
C ALA A 22 -9.83 4.47 -5.30
N TYR A 23 -10.76 5.26 -5.85
CA TYR A 23 -11.94 4.78 -6.55
C TYR A 23 -11.77 4.71 -8.08
N GLY A 24 -10.60 5.09 -8.59
CA GLY A 24 -10.35 5.38 -10.00
C GLY A 24 -10.28 4.16 -10.91
N GLU A 25 -10.60 4.39 -12.19
CA GLU A 25 -10.38 3.45 -13.29
C GLU A 25 -8.99 2.85 -13.20
N LYS A 26 -8.90 1.51 -13.15
CA LYS A 26 -7.66 0.72 -12.97
C LYS A 26 -6.47 1.32 -13.73
N SER A 27 -5.74 2.25 -13.08
CA SER A 27 -4.36 2.50 -13.46
C SER A 27 -3.67 1.14 -13.27
N ARG A 28 -2.74 0.77 -14.15
CA ARG A 28 -2.12 -0.57 -14.14
C ARG A 28 -1.30 -0.87 -12.87
N ASN A 29 -1.34 0.03 -11.88
CA ASN A 29 -0.48 0.08 -10.71
C ASN A 29 -1.31 0.32 -9.44
N ILE A 30 -2.51 -0.27 -9.29
CA ILE A 30 -3.25 -0.23 -8.02
C ILE A 30 -3.11 -1.59 -7.32
N TRP A 31 -2.77 -1.55 -6.04
CA TRP A 31 -2.81 -2.70 -5.12
C TRP A 31 -3.86 -2.44 -4.05
N TYR A 32 -4.64 -3.47 -3.71
CA TYR A 32 -5.68 -3.43 -2.69
C TYR A 32 -5.47 -4.56 -1.69
N TYR A 33 -5.80 -4.31 -0.44
CA TYR A 33 -5.84 -5.28 0.63
C TYR A 33 -7.05 -5.03 1.53
N GLU A 34 -7.70 -6.13 1.89
CA GLU A 34 -8.80 -6.19 2.86
C GLU A 34 -8.57 -7.41 3.73
N ASN A 35 -8.68 -7.25 5.04
CA ASN A 35 -8.58 -8.36 5.97
C ASN A 35 -9.95 -8.76 6.55
N SER A 36 -9.97 -9.77 7.41
CA SER A 36 -11.20 -10.29 8.02
C SER A 36 -11.91 -9.31 8.95
N LEU A 37 -11.27 -8.19 9.31
CA LEU A 37 -11.83 -7.13 10.14
C LEU A 37 -12.38 -5.97 9.29
N ALA A 38 -12.42 -6.12 7.96
CA ALA A 38 -12.76 -5.06 7.01
C ALA A 38 -11.83 -3.83 7.11
N GLU A 39 -10.57 -4.02 7.51
CA GLU A 39 -9.54 -2.99 7.39
C GLU A 39 -9.10 -2.92 5.92
N HIS A 40 -9.12 -1.71 5.34
CA HIS A 40 -8.89 -1.50 3.92
C HIS A 40 -7.59 -0.73 3.69
N TRP A 41 -6.76 -1.23 2.78
CA TRP A 41 -5.52 -0.59 2.36
C TRP A 41 -5.40 -0.54 0.84
N ILE A 42 -4.89 0.57 0.33
CA ILE A 42 -4.71 0.81 -1.10
C ILE A 42 -3.36 1.46 -1.33
N ALA A 43 -2.67 1.00 -2.37
CA ALA A 43 -1.48 1.65 -2.85
C ALA A 43 -1.51 1.87 -4.36
N THR A 44 -0.81 2.90 -4.82
CA THR A 44 -0.56 3.10 -6.24
C THR A 44 0.79 3.75 -6.52
N VAL A 45 1.25 3.67 -7.77
CA VAL A 45 2.39 4.45 -8.26
C VAL A 45 1.86 5.51 -9.22
N GLU A 46 2.08 6.78 -8.85
CA GLU A 46 1.70 7.96 -9.63
C GLU A 46 2.74 9.06 -9.42
N ASP A 47 3.07 9.82 -10.46
CA ASP A 47 4.03 10.95 -10.40
C ASP A 47 5.39 10.57 -9.76
N ASN A 48 5.91 9.39 -10.13
CA ASN A 48 7.17 8.84 -9.60
C ASN A 48 7.21 8.67 -8.07
N LYS A 49 6.03 8.50 -7.46
CA LYS A 49 5.85 8.27 -6.03
C LYS A 49 4.95 7.08 -5.80
N ILE A 50 5.16 6.42 -4.67
CA ILE A 50 4.24 5.42 -4.14
C ILE A 50 3.29 6.15 -3.19
N LYS A 51 2.00 6.10 -3.49
CA LYS A 51 0.93 6.62 -2.62
C LYS A 51 0.30 5.44 -1.90
N ILE A 52 0.24 5.50 -0.58
CA ILE A 52 -0.40 4.49 0.27
C ILE A 52 -1.47 5.18 1.11
N THR A 53 -2.63 4.58 1.20
CA THR A 53 -3.74 5.04 2.04
C THR A 53 -4.49 3.85 2.62
N GLY A 54 -5.19 4.06 3.74
CA GLY A 54 -6.00 3.02 4.35
C GLY A 54 -6.91 3.56 5.43
N LEU A 55 -7.82 2.72 5.88
CA LEU A 55 -8.83 3.07 6.88
C LEU A 55 -8.18 3.43 8.23
N ASP A 56 -7.15 2.70 8.67
CA ASP A 56 -6.51 2.88 9.98
C ASP A 56 -5.72 4.18 10.12
N ILE A 57 -5.50 4.88 9.01
CA ILE A 57 -4.88 6.20 8.98
C ILE A 57 -5.85 7.29 8.55
N ASP A 58 -7.16 7.04 8.69
CA ASP A 58 -8.25 7.94 8.30
C ASP A 58 -8.14 8.39 6.84
N TRP A 59 -7.77 7.46 5.95
CA TRP A 59 -7.58 7.73 4.52
C TRP A 59 -6.55 8.84 4.21
N ARG A 60 -5.66 9.16 5.16
CA ARG A 60 -4.49 10.00 4.88
C ARG A 60 -3.63 9.34 3.81
N VAL A 61 -2.97 10.15 3.00
CA VAL A 61 -2.08 9.68 1.94
C VAL A 61 -0.65 9.81 2.42
N ILE A 62 0.05 8.67 2.46
CA ILE A 62 1.48 8.60 2.70
C ILE A 62 2.16 8.47 1.34
N GLU A 63 3.09 9.37 1.06
CA GLU A 63 3.86 9.37 -0.17
C GLU A 63 5.30 8.93 0.10
N LEU A 64 5.81 8.02 -0.71
CA LEU A 64 7.19 7.56 -0.67
C LEU A 64 7.85 7.82 -2.02
N ASP A 65 9.05 8.40 -1.99
CA ASP A 65 9.98 8.31 -3.11
C ASP A 65 10.69 6.94 -3.12
N LEU A 66 11.52 6.70 -4.14
CA LEU A 66 12.25 5.45 -4.32
C LEU A 66 13.13 5.08 -3.12
N GLU A 67 13.83 6.07 -2.54
CA GLU A 67 14.77 5.83 -1.43
C GLU A 67 14.03 5.56 -0.13
N MET A 68 12.95 6.30 0.14
CA MET A 68 12.05 6.03 1.26
C MET A 68 11.41 4.64 1.13
N ALA A 69 10.95 4.27 -0.06
CA ALA A 69 10.34 2.97 -0.31
C ALA A 69 11.30 1.80 -0.04
N LYS A 70 12.57 1.93 -0.47
CA LYS A 70 13.61 0.93 -0.17
C LYS A 70 13.83 0.79 1.34
N LYS A 71 13.98 1.91 2.07
CA LYS A 71 14.18 1.91 3.53
C LYS A 71 12.98 1.33 4.28
N GLU A 72 11.77 1.70 3.88
CA GLU A 72 10.53 1.18 4.49
C GLU A 72 10.38 -0.31 4.27
N LYS A 73 10.67 -0.81 3.07
CA LYS A 73 10.63 -2.25 2.78
C LYS A 73 11.58 -3.03 3.68
N GLU A 74 12.82 -2.59 3.81
CA GLU A 74 13.80 -3.27 4.68
C GLU A 74 13.41 -3.20 6.16
N ARG A 75 12.87 -2.07 6.62
CA ARG A 75 12.33 -1.94 7.98
C ARG A 75 11.19 -2.91 8.22
N LEU A 76 10.21 -2.98 7.31
CA LEU A 76 9.05 -3.87 7.43
C LEU A 76 9.46 -5.34 7.38
N ARG A 77 10.37 -5.74 6.48
CA ARG A 77 10.94 -7.10 6.44
C ARG A 77 11.59 -7.46 7.77
N SER A 78 12.43 -6.56 8.31
CA SER A 78 13.07 -6.76 9.60
C SER A 78 12.06 -6.94 10.74
N GLN A 79 10.94 -6.19 10.72
CA GLN A 79 9.86 -6.32 11.73
C GLN A 79 9.13 -7.66 11.65
N VAL A 80 8.93 -8.18 10.44
CA VAL A 80 8.23 -9.43 10.20
C VAL A 80 9.10 -10.65 10.56
N GLU A 81 10.42 -10.55 10.34
CA GLU A 81 11.39 -11.62 10.63
C GLU A 81 11.81 -11.65 12.10
N ALA A 82 11.87 -10.49 12.76
CA ALA A 82 12.22 -10.42 14.16
C ALA A 82 11.02 -10.82 15.04
N ASP A 83 10.81 -12.14 15.22
CA ASP A 83 9.78 -12.71 16.11
C ASP A 83 9.86 -12.21 17.58
N SER A 84 10.91 -11.46 17.98
CA SER A 84 11.09 -10.99 19.37
C SER A 84 11.99 -9.75 19.58
N VAL A 85 12.52 -9.10 18.53
CA VAL A 85 13.42 -7.94 18.70
C VAL A 85 12.82 -6.76 17.96
N LEU A 86 12.45 -5.70 18.68
CA LEU A 86 12.05 -4.44 18.05
C LEU A 86 13.21 -3.97 17.17
N PRO A 87 13.10 -3.98 15.82
CA PRO A 87 14.15 -3.38 15.01
C PRO A 87 14.24 -1.91 15.39
N THR A 88 15.45 -1.35 15.32
CA THR A 88 15.64 0.10 15.47
C THR A 88 14.74 0.81 14.47
N VAL A 89 13.61 1.33 14.96
CA VAL A 89 12.65 2.07 14.16
C VAL A 89 13.31 3.40 13.83
N ASP A 90 13.72 3.58 12.57
CA ASP A 90 13.97 4.92 12.06
C ASP A 90 12.64 5.67 12.05
N LYS A 91 12.41 6.46 13.10
CA LYS A 91 11.16 7.22 13.31
C LYS A 91 10.94 8.31 12.27
N ASN A 92 11.93 8.58 11.42
CA ASN A 92 11.81 9.57 10.34
C ASN A 92 11.19 8.97 9.08
N LEU A 93 11.00 7.65 9.02
CA LEU A 93 10.38 7.01 7.87
C LEU A 93 8.84 7.19 7.92
N PRO A 94 8.17 7.54 6.80
CA PRO A 94 6.76 7.95 6.83
C PRO A 94 5.76 6.92 7.38
N LEU A 95 5.99 5.63 7.15
CA LEU A 95 5.18 4.50 7.64
C LEU A 95 5.59 4.04 9.04
N SER A 96 6.62 4.62 9.66
CA SER A 96 7.09 4.21 11.00
C SER A 96 6.09 4.50 12.12
N GLN A 97 5.19 5.46 11.90
CA GLN A 97 4.13 5.85 12.84
C GLN A 97 2.84 5.08 12.64
N VAL A 98 2.76 4.24 11.60
CA VAL A 98 1.59 3.43 11.29
C VAL A 98 1.76 2.07 11.95
N ILE A 99 0.74 1.66 12.71
CA ILE A 99 0.68 0.33 13.29
C ILE A 99 0.09 -0.59 12.24
N PHE A 100 0.87 -1.59 11.83
CA PHE A 100 0.41 -2.63 10.92
C PHE A 100 0.31 -3.96 11.66
N ASN A 101 -0.72 -4.74 11.35
CA ASN A 101 -0.73 -6.16 11.67
C ASN A 101 0.21 -6.93 10.72
N LYS A 102 0.49 -8.20 11.03
CA LYS A 102 1.44 -9.01 10.25
C LYS A 102 1.00 -9.19 8.79
N GLY A 103 -0.31 -9.30 8.54
CA GLY A 103 -0.87 -9.44 7.20
C GLY A 103 -0.67 -8.19 6.34
N GLU A 104 -0.92 -7.03 6.91
CA GLU A 104 -0.67 -5.73 6.26
C GLU A 104 0.80 -5.50 5.99
N MET A 105 1.68 -5.87 6.93
CA MET A 105 3.12 -5.79 6.69
C MET A 105 3.54 -6.65 5.51
N TYR A 106 3.08 -7.90 5.42
CA TYR A 106 3.39 -8.76 4.27
C TYR A 106 2.86 -8.19 2.96
N TRP A 107 1.61 -7.72 2.96
CA TRP A 107 1.03 -7.08 1.78
C TRP A 107 1.85 -5.87 1.36
N LEU A 108 2.17 -4.99 2.30
CA LEU A 108 2.90 -3.75 2.04
C LEU A 108 4.33 -4.01 1.56
N ILE A 109 5.03 -5.01 2.11
CA ILE A 109 6.33 -5.46 1.59
C ILE A 109 6.21 -5.85 0.11
N GLY A 110 5.20 -6.66 -0.25
CA GLY A 110 4.96 -7.06 -1.63
C GLY A 110 4.62 -5.88 -2.56
N VAL A 111 3.85 -4.91 -2.07
CA VAL A 111 3.59 -3.65 -2.80
C VAL A 111 4.88 -2.89 -3.05
N LEU A 112 5.69 -2.66 -2.01
CA LEU A 112 6.94 -1.91 -2.11
C LEU A 112 7.93 -2.60 -3.05
N GLU A 113 8.06 -3.93 -3.00
CA GLU A 113 8.89 -4.68 -3.95
C GLU A 113 8.50 -4.43 -5.41
N ASN A 114 7.20 -4.55 -5.71
CA ASN A 114 6.70 -4.34 -7.08
C ASN A 114 6.78 -2.89 -7.52
N ALA A 115 6.55 -1.95 -6.61
CA ALA A 115 6.56 -0.54 -6.90
C ALA A 115 7.97 0.02 -7.08
N ILE A 116 8.95 -0.43 -6.29
CA ILE A 116 10.37 -0.08 -6.46
C ILE A 116 10.84 -0.46 -7.87
N ILE A 117 10.50 -1.65 -8.37
CA ILE A 117 10.85 -2.09 -9.73
C ILE A 117 10.26 -1.16 -10.81
N LYS A 118 9.13 -0.50 -10.54
CA LYS A 118 8.50 0.42 -11.49
C LYS A 118 9.08 1.83 -11.45
N LEU A 119 9.78 2.18 -10.37
CA LEU A 119 10.38 3.50 -10.14
C LEU A 119 11.87 3.56 -10.50
N ASP A 120 12.53 2.40 -10.59
CA ASP A 120 13.93 2.21 -11.01
C ASP A 120 14.04 2.08 -12.54
#